data_AF-A0A0V8HPJ6-F1
#
_entry.id   AF-A0A0V8HPJ6-F1
#
_cell.length_a   1.000
_cell.length_b   1.000
_cell.length_c   1.000
_cell.angle_alpha   90.00
_cell.angle_beta   90.00
_cell.angle_gamma   90.00
#
_symmetry.space_group_name_H-M   'P 1'
#
loop_
_entity.id
_entity.type
_entity.pdbx_description
1 polymer ?
#
loop_
_entity_poly.entity_id
_entity_poly.type
_entity_poly.pdbx_seq_one_letter_code
_entity_poly.pdbx_strand_id
1 'polypeptide(L)' 'MMTNKSKLIGLILIVLAFITVSAALNYGSFAFAKKACTDNNKTPMVETGLLAFNWSVSCK' A
#
# COMPACT_ATOMS: atom_id res chain seq x y z
N MET A 1 -35.18 -6.82 -9.54
CA MET A 1 -34.52 -5.74 -10.33
C MET A 1 -33.77 -4.84 -9.35
N MET A 2 -32.43 -4.86 -9.34
CA MET A 2 -31.63 -3.99 -8.46
C MET A 2 -31.78 -2.53 -8.87
N THR A 3 -32.09 -1.66 -7.90
CA THR A 3 -32.21 -0.20 -8.13
C THR A 3 -30.83 0.42 -8.37
N ASN A 4 -30.79 1.56 -9.07
CA ASN A 4 -29.53 2.27 -9.36
C ASN A 4 -28.74 2.64 -8.09
N LYS A 5 -29.43 2.90 -6.97
CA LYS A 5 -28.79 3.15 -5.66
C LYS A 5 -28.04 1.93 -5.13
N SER A 6 -28.62 0.73 -5.26
CA SER A 6 -27.99 -0.52 -4.83
C SER A 6 -26.74 -0.86 -5.67
N LYS A 7 -26.77 -0.57 -6.98
CA LYS A 7 -25.60 -0.71 -7.86
C LYS A 7 -24.47 0.25 -7.48
N LEU A 8 -24.80 1.50 -7.17
CA LEU A 8 -23.81 2.51 -6.74
C LEU A 8 -23.12 2.11 -5.44
N ILE A 9 -23.89 1.65 -4.44
CA ILE A 9 -23.34 1.16 -3.17
C ILE A 9 -22.41 -0.03 -3.42
N GLY A 10 -22.82 -0.99 -4.26
CA GLY A 10 -21.98 -2.12 -4.64
C GLY A 10 -20.64 -1.69 -5.26
N LEU A 11 -20.67 -0.71 -6.17
CA LEU A 11 -19.45 -0.16 -6.78
C LEU A 11 -18.53 0.50 -5.74
N ILE A 12 -19.09 1.29 -4.82
CA ILE A 12 -18.32 1.95 -3.76
C ILE A 12 -17.61 0.91 -2.88
N LEU A 13 -18.32 -0.16 -2.49
CA LEU A 13 -17.73 -1.22 -1.67
C LEU A 13 -16.59 -1.95 -2.40
N ILE A 14 -16.74 -2.21 -3.69
CA ILE A 14 -15.69 -2.81 -4.52
C ILE A 14 -14.46 -1.91 -4.58
N VAL A 15 -14.64 -0.62 -4.87
CA VAL A 15 -13.55 0.35 -4.90
C VAL A 15 -12.86 0.44 -3.55
N LEU A 16 -13.62 0.48 -2.45
CA LEU A 16 -13.07 0.53 -1.10
C LEU A 16 -12.23 -0.71 -0.81
N ALA A 17 -12.71 -1.90 -1.17
CA ALA A 17 -11.96 -3.14 -1.00
C ALA A 17 -10.63 -3.12 -1.75
N PHE A 18 -10.62 -2.63 -3.00
CA PHE A 18 -9.38 -2.49 -3.77
C PHE A 18 -8.41 -1.50 -3.13
N ILE A 19 -8.89 -0.37 -2.61
CA ILE A 19 -8.06 0.61 -1.90
C ILE A 19 -7.44 -0.04 -0.65
N THR A 20 -8.23 -0.76 0.16
CA THR A 20 -7.74 -1.44 1.36
C THR A 20 -6.65 -2.47 1.03
N VAL A 21 -6.89 -3.33 0.04
CA VAL A 21 -5.90 -4.34 -0.38
C VAL A 21 -4.64 -3.67 -0.90
N SER A 22 -4.76 -2.64 -1.73
CA SER A 22 -3.62 -1.90 -2.27
C SER A 22 -2.78 -1.25 -1.18
N ALA A 23 -3.41 -0.64 -0.17
CA ALA A 23 -2.73 -0.04 0.97
C ALA A 23 -1.99 -1.10 1.82
N ALA A 24 -2.62 -2.24 2.08
CA ALA A 24 -2.01 -3.35 2.82
C ALA A 24 -0.77 -3.91 2.07
N LEU A 25 -0.88 -4.12 0.76
CA LEU A 25 0.23 -4.59 -0.08
C LEU A 25 1.37 -3.56 -0.16
N ASN A 26 1.05 -2.27 -0.26
CA ASN A 26 2.04 -1.19 -0.29
C ASN A 26 2.83 -1.14 1.02
N TYR A 27 2.16 -1.20 2.18
CA TYR A 27 2.81 -1.25 3.49
C TYR A 27 3.64 -2.52 3.67
N GLY A 28 3.12 -3.68 3.26
CA GLY A 28 3.85 -4.95 3.33
C GLY A 28 5.15 -4.91 2.51
N SER A 29 5.07 -4.36 1.29
CA SER A 29 6.23 -4.17 0.42
C SER A 29 7.27 -3.22 1.04
N PHE A 30 6.83 -2.15 1.71
CA PHE A 30 7.71 -1.22 2.41
C PHE A 30 8.45 -1.87 3.56
N ALA A 31 7.71 -2.58 4.42
CA ALA A 31 8.27 -3.30 5.56
C ALA A 31 9.27 -4.37 5.09
N PHE A 32 8.94 -5.09 4.02
CA PHE A 32 9.83 -6.07 3.41
C PHE A 32 11.12 -5.43 2.91
N ALA A 33 11.05 -4.34 2.14
CA ALA A 33 12.22 -3.66 1.60
C ALA A 33 13.17 -3.16 2.71
N LYS A 34 12.61 -2.57 3.77
CA LYS A 34 13.40 -2.18 4.96
C LYS A 34 14.06 -3.37 5.64
N LYS A 35 13.30 -4.44 5.87
CA LYS A 35 13.79 -5.66 6.51
C LYS A 35 14.91 -6.28 5.69
N ALA A 36 14.79 -6.32 4.37
CA ALA A 36 15.82 -6.84 3.49
C ALA A 36 17.16 -6.09 3.63
N CYS A 37 17.16 -4.77 3.83
CA CYS A 37 18.41 -4.04 4.14
C CYS A 37 19.02 -4.51 5.46
N THR A 38 18.21 -4.58 6.52
CA THR A 38 18.66 -4.97 7.86
C THR A 38 19.17 -6.42 7.89
N ASP A 39 18.48 -7.35 7.22
CA ASP A 39 18.88 -8.76 7.10
C ASP A 39 20.26 -8.91 6.40
N ASN A 40 20.68 -7.90 5.63
CA ASN A 40 21.99 -7.85 4.96
C ASN A 40 23.01 -6.95 5.69
N ASN A 41 22.81 -6.68 6.97
CA ASN A 41 23.66 -5.80 7.80
C ASN A 41 23.86 -4.39 7.24
N LYS A 42 22.88 -3.90 6.45
CA LYS A 42 22.88 -2.53 5.91
C LYS A 42 21.87 -1.67 6.66
N THR A 43 22.10 -0.36 6.64
CA THR A 43 21.17 0.60 7.24
C THR A 43 20.13 1.00 6.19
N PRO A 44 18.82 0.80 6.45
CA PRO A 44 17.78 1.26 5.53
C PRO A 44 17.66 2.79 5.57
N MET A 45 17.73 3.41 4.40
CA MET A 45 17.41 4.81 4.16
C MET A 45 16.05 4.90 3.47
N VAL A 46 15.15 5.67 4.05
CA VAL A 46 13.75 5.75 3.62
C VAL A 46 13.47 7.14 3.06
N GLU A 47 12.94 7.20 1.85
CA GLU A 47 12.38 8.41 1.26
C GLU A 47 10.87 8.21 1.09
N THR A 48 10.07 9.17 1.55
CA THR A 48 8.61 9.14 1.43
C THR A 48 8.10 10.36 0.67
N GLY A 49 7.29 10.10 -0.35
CA GLY A 49 6.53 11.11 -1.10
C GLY A 49 5.12 11.33 -0.51
N LEU A 50 4.25 11.94 -1.32
CA LEU A 50 2.89 12.32 -0.92
C LEU A 50 2.09 11.14 -0.33
N LEU A 51 1.46 11.41 0.82
CA LEU A 51 0.63 10.46 1.57
C LEU A 51 1.34 9.15 1.95
N ALA A 52 2.67 9.10 1.87
CA ALA A 52 3.50 7.91 2.09
C ALA A 52 3.18 6.70 1.19
N PHE A 53 2.33 6.86 0.16
CA PHE A 53 2.06 5.80 -0.83
C PHE A 53 3.24 5.60 -1.79
N ASN A 54 3.93 6.69 -2.11
CA ASN A 54 5.16 6.66 -2.86
C ASN A 54 6.31 6.64 -1.85
N TRP A 55 7.07 5.56 -1.82
CA TRP A 55 8.23 5.43 -0.94
C TRP A 55 9.35 4.74 -1.71
N SER A 56 10.57 5.03 -1.31
CA SER A 56 11.77 4.34 -1.76
C SER A 56 12.59 3.92 -0.55
N VAL A 57 13.15 2.73 -0.61
CA VAL A 57 14.09 2.22 0.39
C VAL A 57 15.40 1.93 -0.31
N SER A 58 16.47 2.56 0.15
CA SER A 58 17.84 2.24 -0.23
C SER A 58 18.60 1.67 0.96
N CYS A 59 19.64 0.88 0.72
CA CYS A 59 20.46 0.29 1.78
C CYS A 59 21.86 0.89 1.75
N LYS A 60 22.32 1.43 2.88
CA LYS A 60 23.68 1.95 3.07
C LYS A 60 24.56 0.94 3.80
#